data_AF-A0A813KZQ3-F1
#
_entry.id   AF-A0A813KZQ3-F1
#
_cell.length_a   1.000
_cell.length_b   1.000
_cell.length_c   1.000
_cell.angle_alpha   90.00
_cell.angle_beta   90.00
_cell.angle_gamma   90.00
#
_symmetry.space_group_name_H-M   'P 1'
#
loop_
_entity.id
_entity.type
_entity.pdbx_description
1 polymer ?
#
loop_
_entity_poly.entity_id
_entity_poly.type
_entity_poly.pdbx_seq_one_letter_code
_entity_poly.pdbx_strand_id
1 'polypeptide(L)'
;MPPVGRIAICSSAFTSLLYSSIAAPSVSVFKHCPPSSLERKACIGVVSYCLAQAPRPRTPRSVRAKAAIERLSQAPKGPWSVGDRCQVRDKADDRWLEGKVASICPVKVQLDGGKRACSWRQIEAASKSWWTVGDQVLVRDAVEDTWASGTVSSTDPVKVQVDGGEPRAWRMIQAAVGRSNRPVSSASRARSVDASSTRLARACQLSKRQELREVSTRRQKTRQKDERTRHREESAARHRSLSPGRLKELADSAKNLMKSTKDEQRSFFRQKLEDVKEDGKPLTASRFKKILIGAAVKIATSRGAAQGVQPGEPEQSEALSLLTVKERQAILKDLRHPLPHTAATEDQLLTWLSQQLFSQRCLRLAKQPQAPSDELKRLVSTDRVAELVRLRGRLEEAKEEEDHQLDIVGLEKILLREPKLKLEAMALLTVKERKKILAELGHPFPAAASAEKDFLEWLQKQISLRRAERMRPSQRQLEALEGLKRTEKTEKMALLRAKLDTARVDQESPLTAAVVGNILTEVGLELDALQSLPFKELKLIFTAMGMFVAGSAADIVEQLRHKLWSDRISRRPCFAYHPEVCC
;
A
#
# COMPACT_ATOMS: atom_id res chain seq x y z
N MET A 1 71.23 -42.81 -2.37
CA MET A 1 71.24 -41.36 -2.08
C MET A 1 69.86 -40.97 -1.55
N PRO A 2 69.79 -40.31 -0.39
CA PRO A 2 68.55 -40.13 0.37
C PRO A 2 67.78 -38.83 0.02
N PRO A 3 66.51 -38.73 0.44
CA PRO A 3 65.65 -37.56 0.28
C PRO A 3 65.78 -36.55 1.44
N VAL A 4 65.65 -35.26 1.11
CA VAL A 4 65.41 -34.13 2.03
C VAL A 4 63.89 -34.03 2.23
N GLY A 5 63.26 -33.88 3.40
CA GLY A 5 63.68 -33.44 4.73
C GLY A 5 62.57 -32.50 5.23
N ARG A 6 61.60 -33.04 5.99
CA ARG A 6 60.58 -32.25 6.72
C ARG A 6 61.21 -31.69 7.99
N ILE A 7 60.97 -30.41 8.28
CA ILE A 7 61.25 -29.80 9.59
C ILE A 7 59.92 -29.29 10.16
N ALA A 8 59.55 -29.83 11.31
CA ALA A 8 58.64 -29.25 12.27
C ALA A 8 59.47 -28.86 13.50
N ILE A 9 59.30 -27.65 14.03
CA ILE A 9 59.75 -27.29 15.37
C ILE A 9 58.64 -26.49 16.05
N CYS A 10 58.18 -27.03 17.18
CA CYS A 10 57.39 -26.40 18.24
C CYS A 10 58.28 -25.57 19.17
N SER A 11 57.71 -24.56 19.83
CA SER A 11 58.04 -24.06 21.20
C SER A 11 57.53 -22.61 21.31
N SER A 12 56.47 -22.26 22.05
CA SER A 12 56.23 -22.23 23.50
C SER A 12 56.98 -21.14 24.29
N ALA A 13 56.20 -20.13 24.73
CA ALA A 13 56.22 -19.45 26.03
C ALA A 13 57.42 -18.60 26.51
N PHE A 14 57.09 -17.36 26.94
CA PHE A 14 57.63 -16.45 27.98
C PHE A 14 57.48 -15.00 27.43
N THR A 15 56.87 -14.00 28.08
CA THR A 15 56.93 -13.59 29.49
C THR A 15 55.78 -12.62 29.78
N SER A 16 55.23 -12.72 30.99
CA SER A 16 54.29 -11.77 31.61
C SER A 16 55.07 -10.73 32.41
N LEU A 17 54.67 -9.43 32.37
CA LEU A 17 54.37 -8.56 33.54
C LEU A 17 54.56 -7.05 33.27
N LEU A 18 53.65 -6.26 33.87
CA LEU A 18 53.64 -4.82 34.16
C LEU A 18 53.27 -3.83 33.02
N TYR A 19 52.03 -3.35 33.01
CA TYR A 19 51.68 -2.07 33.65
C TYR A 19 50.17 -1.84 33.69
N SER A 20 49.71 -1.47 34.88
CA SER A 20 48.33 -1.20 35.25
C SER A 20 47.87 0.21 34.90
N SER A 21 46.55 0.41 34.90
CA SER A 21 45.82 1.67 35.10
C SER A 21 45.92 2.80 34.07
N ILE A 22 44.87 2.95 33.26
CA ILE A 22 44.33 4.28 32.94
C ILE A 22 42.83 4.25 33.23
N ALA A 23 42.48 4.85 34.35
CA ALA A 23 41.12 5.22 34.71
C ALA A 23 40.60 6.32 33.78
N ALA A 24 39.31 6.26 33.46
CA ALA A 24 38.60 7.27 32.72
C ALA A 24 38.61 8.63 33.45
N PRO A 25 38.88 9.77 32.79
CA PRO A 25 38.62 11.05 33.39
C PRO A 25 37.13 11.41 33.25
N SER A 26 36.51 11.56 34.41
CA SER A 26 35.22 12.23 34.63
C SER A 26 35.24 13.65 34.05
N VAL A 27 34.28 13.94 33.17
CA VAL A 27 34.00 15.29 32.66
C VAL A 27 33.11 16.00 33.67
N SER A 28 33.73 16.77 34.56
CA SER A 28 33.05 17.82 35.32
C SER A 28 34.08 18.86 35.72
N VAL A 29 34.14 19.99 35.01
CA VAL A 29 34.46 21.36 35.45
C VAL A 29 34.57 22.21 34.17
N PHE A 30 33.56 23.01 33.87
CA PHE A 30 33.68 24.29 33.15
C PHE A 30 32.44 25.12 33.49
N LYS A 31 32.43 25.69 34.70
CA LYS A 31 31.61 26.86 35.03
C LYS A 31 32.58 28.00 35.32
N HIS A 32 32.40 29.08 34.55
CA HIS A 32 33.02 30.40 34.65
C HIS A 32 34.36 30.63 33.94
N CYS A 33 34.28 31.05 32.67
CA CYS A 33 35.23 31.97 32.04
C CYS A 33 34.48 32.80 30.97
N PRO A 34 34.62 34.15 30.92
CA PRO A 34 33.95 35.00 29.93
C PRO A 34 34.69 34.99 28.57
N PRO A 35 34.04 35.39 27.46
CA PRO A 35 34.52 35.08 26.12
C PRO A 35 35.37 36.21 25.50
N SER A 36 36.56 35.88 25.00
CA SER A 36 37.23 36.65 23.94
C SER A 36 37.37 35.76 22.69
N SER A 37 37.14 36.35 21.52
CA SER A 37 36.61 35.70 20.32
C SER A 37 37.63 35.07 19.36
N LEU A 38 38.87 34.82 19.79
CA LEU A 38 39.95 34.38 18.89
C LEU A 38 40.43 32.94 19.09
N GLU A 39 40.13 32.28 20.20
CA GLU A 39 40.72 30.94 20.49
C GLU A 39 39.84 29.74 20.06
N ARG A 40 38.58 29.94 19.68
CA ARG A 40 37.70 28.82 19.25
C ARG A 40 38.07 28.20 17.90
N LYS A 41 38.77 28.93 17.01
CA LYS A 41 39.14 28.40 15.68
C LYS A 41 40.37 27.48 15.73
N ALA A 42 41.26 27.66 16.69
CA ALA A 42 42.45 26.81 16.84
C ALA A 42 42.11 25.43 17.43
N CYS A 43 41.23 25.36 18.43
CA CYS A 43 40.88 24.10 19.09
C CYS A 43 40.05 23.14 18.23
N ILE A 44 39.24 23.65 17.29
CA ILE A 44 38.46 22.79 16.37
C ILE A 44 39.36 22.15 15.30
N GLY A 45 40.44 22.82 14.88
CA GLY A 45 41.39 22.29 13.90
C GLY A 45 42.19 21.10 14.41
N VAL A 46 42.63 21.15 15.68
CA VAL A 46 43.47 20.10 16.29
C VAL A 46 42.68 18.81 16.57
N VAL A 47 41.41 18.92 16.98
CA VAL A 47 40.55 17.75 17.21
C VAL A 47 40.20 17.04 15.89
N SER A 48 39.99 17.79 14.80
CA SER A 48 39.77 17.21 13.47
C SER A 48 41.00 16.50 12.92
N TYR A 49 42.20 17.01 13.17
CA TYR A 49 43.44 16.41 12.69
C TYR A 49 43.77 15.09 13.43
N CYS A 50 43.55 15.04 14.75
CA CYS A 50 43.78 13.83 15.54
C CYS A 50 42.77 12.71 15.26
N LEU A 51 41.52 13.03 14.90
CA LEU A 51 40.53 12.03 14.48
C LEU A 51 40.79 11.46 13.08
N ALA A 52 41.53 12.18 12.22
CA ALA A 52 41.87 11.71 10.88
C ALA A 52 43.00 10.65 10.85
N GLN A 53 43.83 10.57 11.91
CA GLN A 53 44.97 9.64 11.98
C GLN A 53 44.73 8.37 12.81
N ALA A 54 43.53 8.20 13.39
CA ALA A 54 43.21 6.99 14.12
C ALA A 54 43.12 5.76 13.16
N PRO A 55 43.83 4.65 13.44
CA PRO A 55 43.77 3.46 12.61
C PRO A 55 42.35 2.90 12.60
N ARG A 56 41.72 2.89 11.42
CA ARG A 56 40.34 2.41 11.28
C ARG A 56 40.24 0.94 11.70
N PRO A 57 39.25 0.57 12.54
CA PRO A 57 39.07 -0.81 12.96
C PRO A 57 38.84 -1.70 11.73
N ARG A 58 39.65 -2.76 11.61
CA ARG A 58 39.55 -3.74 10.52
C ARG A 58 38.23 -4.49 10.65
N THR A 59 37.24 -4.15 9.82
CA THR A 59 35.99 -4.90 9.72
C THR A 59 36.26 -6.34 9.25
N PRO A 60 35.62 -7.37 9.85
CA PRO A 60 35.84 -8.77 9.49
C PRO A 60 35.57 -9.02 7.99
N ARG A 61 36.43 -9.82 7.33
CA ARG A 61 36.32 -10.14 5.88
C ARG A 61 34.94 -10.69 5.50
N SER A 62 34.27 -11.42 6.39
CA SER A 62 32.92 -11.97 6.17
C SER A 62 31.84 -10.90 6.05
N VAL A 63 31.96 -9.79 6.78
CA VAL A 63 30.99 -8.68 6.73
C VAL A 63 31.15 -7.89 5.44
N ARG A 64 32.39 -7.74 4.93
CA ARG A 64 32.65 -7.11 3.63
C ARG A 64 32.12 -7.94 2.47
N ALA A 65 32.28 -9.26 2.48
CA ALA A 65 31.74 -10.13 1.44
C ALA A 65 30.21 -10.10 1.41
N LYS A 66 29.56 -10.14 2.58
CA LYS A 66 28.09 -10.10 2.68
C LYS A 66 27.53 -8.74 2.24
N ALA A 67 28.14 -7.64 2.68
CA ALA A 67 27.77 -6.30 2.22
C ALA A 67 28.04 -6.07 0.73
N ALA A 68 29.05 -6.73 0.14
CA ALA A 68 29.32 -6.65 -1.29
C ALA A 68 28.26 -7.41 -2.12
N ILE A 69 27.85 -8.61 -1.68
CA ILE A 69 26.77 -9.38 -2.29
C ILE A 69 25.43 -8.63 -2.17
N GLU A 70 25.16 -8.04 -1.00
CA GLU A 70 23.94 -7.26 -0.76
C GLU A 70 23.91 -5.98 -1.61
N ARG A 71 25.05 -5.27 -1.75
CA ARG A 71 25.18 -4.14 -2.69
C ARG A 71 25.03 -4.54 -4.16
N LEU A 72 25.53 -5.70 -4.57
CA LEU A 72 25.32 -6.23 -5.92
C LEU A 72 23.86 -6.63 -6.16
N SER A 73 23.13 -7.06 -5.12
CA SER A 73 21.69 -7.35 -5.20
C SER A 73 20.81 -6.09 -5.21
N GLN A 74 21.32 -4.98 -4.70
CA GLN A 74 20.65 -3.66 -4.68
C GLN A 74 21.05 -2.75 -5.85
N ALA A 75 21.98 -3.18 -6.70
CA ALA A 75 22.28 -2.46 -7.94
C ALA A 75 20.98 -2.31 -8.74
N PRO A 76 20.71 -1.12 -9.33
CA PRO A 76 19.50 -0.89 -10.11
C PRO A 76 19.38 -2.00 -11.15
N LYS A 77 18.26 -2.73 -11.11
CA LYS A 77 17.97 -3.77 -12.11
C LYS A 77 18.10 -3.11 -13.47
N GLY A 78 19.11 -3.51 -14.23
CA GLY A 78 19.24 -3.09 -15.63
C GLY A 78 17.97 -3.47 -16.40
N PRO A 79 17.80 -2.97 -17.63
CA PRO A 79 16.59 -3.19 -18.44
C PRO A 79 16.38 -4.65 -18.88
N TRP A 80 17.17 -5.60 -18.36
CA TRP A 80 17.27 -6.98 -18.80
C TRP A 80 16.64 -7.95 -17.81
N SER A 81 15.85 -8.89 -18.32
CA SER A 81 15.32 -10.05 -17.59
C SER A 81 15.95 -11.34 -18.12
N VAL A 82 16.09 -12.36 -17.26
CA VAL A 82 16.53 -13.69 -17.69
C VAL A 82 15.50 -14.26 -18.67
N GLY A 83 15.96 -14.67 -19.85
CA GLY A 83 15.14 -15.13 -20.97
C GLY A 83 14.96 -14.11 -22.08
N ASP A 84 15.27 -12.83 -21.85
CA ASP A 84 15.14 -11.78 -22.87
C ASP A 84 16.06 -12.05 -24.06
N ARG A 85 15.56 -11.78 -25.27
CA ARG A 85 16.33 -11.85 -26.52
C ARG A 85 17.20 -10.61 -26.66
N CYS A 86 18.46 -10.82 -26.98
CA CYS A 86 19.42 -9.75 -27.20
C CYS A 86 20.36 -10.08 -28.35
N GLN A 87 20.92 -9.03 -28.94
CA GLN A 87 22.05 -9.10 -29.83
C GLN A 87 23.30 -8.68 -29.06
N VAL A 88 24.39 -9.41 -29.27
CA VAL A 88 25.66 -9.19 -28.57
C VAL A 88 26.83 -9.14 -29.55
N ARG A 89 27.84 -8.33 -29.20
CA ARG A 89 29.15 -8.31 -29.88
C ARG A 89 30.24 -7.84 -28.92
N ASP A 90 31.48 -8.26 -29.16
CA ASP A 90 32.61 -7.92 -28.30
C ASP A 90 33.37 -6.67 -28.80
N LYS A 91 33.57 -6.54 -30.12
CA LYS A 91 34.14 -5.35 -30.74
C LYS A 91 33.11 -4.62 -31.60
N ALA A 92 33.34 -3.33 -31.86
CA ALA A 92 32.45 -2.51 -32.67
C ALA A 92 32.35 -3.02 -34.13
N ASP A 93 33.42 -3.65 -34.63
CA ASP A 93 33.49 -4.19 -36.00
C ASP A 93 33.02 -5.64 -36.11
N ASP A 94 32.72 -6.29 -34.98
CA ASP A 94 32.22 -7.67 -34.98
C ASP A 94 30.75 -7.70 -35.42
N ARG A 95 30.38 -8.79 -36.10
CA ARG A 95 28.99 -9.07 -36.45
C ARG A 95 28.17 -9.30 -35.17
N TRP A 96 26.96 -8.73 -35.11
CA TRP A 96 26.00 -9.01 -34.05
C TRP A 96 25.59 -10.48 -34.04
N LEU A 97 25.65 -11.11 -32.87
CA LEU A 97 25.22 -12.48 -32.61
C LEU A 97 23.95 -12.47 -31.77
N GLU A 98 22.99 -13.34 -32.09
CA GLU A 98 21.74 -13.44 -31.32
C GLU A 98 21.89 -14.41 -30.14
N GLY A 99 21.24 -14.07 -29.03
CA GLY A 99 21.19 -14.94 -27.85
C GLY A 99 20.05 -14.60 -26.88
N LYS A 100 20.02 -15.35 -25.78
CA LYS A 100 19.11 -15.15 -24.64
C LYS A 100 19.89 -14.79 -23.38
N VAL A 101 19.40 -13.83 -22.61
CA VAL A 101 20.00 -13.46 -21.31
C VAL A 101 19.84 -14.62 -20.34
N ALA A 102 20.94 -15.20 -19.87
CA ALA A 102 20.97 -16.33 -18.95
C ALA A 102 21.15 -15.89 -17.48
N SER A 103 21.81 -14.75 -17.26
CA SER A 103 22.07 -14.16 -15.93
C SER A 103 22.11 -12.64 -16.05
N ILE A 104 21.75 -11.90 -14.99
CA ILE A 104 21.72 -10.43 -14.97
C ILE A 104 22.86 -9.83 -14.12
N CYS A 105 23.42 -10.58 -13.15
CA CYS A 105 24.48 -10.10 -12.26
C CYS A 105 25.65 -11.09 -12.13
N PRO A 106 26.67 -11.04 -13.02
CA PRO A 106 26.79 -10.15 -14.19
C PRO A 106 25.87 -10.58 -15.34
N VAL A 107 25.63 -9.67 -16.28
CA VAL A 107 24.86 -10.00 -17.50
C VAL A 107 25.64 -11.02 -18.31
N LYS A 108 25.06 -12.21 -18.48
CA LYS A 108 25.60 -13.27 -19.33
C LYS A 108 24.54 -13.67 -20.33
N VAL A 109 24.96 -13.83 -21.58
CA VAL A 109 24.09 -14.17 -22.70
C VAL A 109 24.51 -15.53 -23.24
N GLN A 110 23.54 -16.44 -23.39
CA GLN A 110 23.68 -17.70 -24.09
C GLN A 110 23.35 -17.47 -25.56
N LEU A 111 24.35 -17.62 -26.44
CA LEU A 111 24.14 -17.52 -27.88
C LEU A 111 23.22 -18.61 -28.39
N ASP A 112 22.51 -18.34 -29.48
CA ASP A 112 21.68 -19.34 -30.15
C ASP A 112 22.54 -20.50 -30.69
N GLY A 113 22.23 -21.72 -30.24
CA GLY A 113 23.04 -22.92 -30.50
C GLY A 113 24.25 -23.10 -29.58
N GLY A 114 24.57 -22.10 -28.74
CA GLY A 114 25.64 -22.18 -27.75
C GLY A 114 25.24 -22.93 -26.47
N LYS A 115 26.13 -23.77 -25.93
CA LYS A 115 25.89 -24.47 -24.65
C LYS A 115 26.24 -23.65 -23.40
N ARG A 116 27.03 -22.57 -23.55
CA ARG A 116 27.56 -21.76 -22.44
C ARG A 116 27.11 -20.32 -22.57
N ALA A 117 26.82 -19.69 -21.43
CA ALA A 117 26.54 -18.27 -21.35
C ALA A 117 27.82 -17.47 -21.07
N CYS A 118 28.10 -16.48 -21.91
CA CYS A 118 29.29 -15.62 -21.83
C CYS A 118 28.91 -14.16 -21.54
N SER A 119 29.82 -13.41 -20.94
CA SER A 119 29.69 -11.96 -20.81
C SER A 119 30.13 -11.27 -22.09
N TRP A 120 29.43 -10.21 -22.49
CA TRP A 120 29.69 -9.46 -23.72
C TRP A 120 29.88 -7.98 -23.42
N ARG A 121 30.72 -7.30 -24.21
CA ARG A 121 30.95 -5.85 -24.05
C ARG A 121 29.79 -4.98 -24.49
N GLN A 122 29.11 -5.37 -25.58
CA GLN A 122 27.96 -4.66 -26.11
C GLN A 122 26.76 -5.61 -26.18
N ILE A 123 25.64 -5.17 -25.62
CA ILE A 123 24.38 -5.91 -25.55
C ILE A 123 23.26 -4.95 -25.94
N GLU A 124 22.53 -5.27 -26.99
CA GLU A 124 21.37 -4.50 -27.47
C GLU A 124 20.13 -5.38 -27.51
N ALA A 125 18.97 -4.77 -27.25
CA ALA A 125 17.72 -5.53 -27.21
C ALA A 125 17.46 -6.02 -28.63
N ALA A 126 17.29 -7.34 -28.80
CA ALA A 126 16.90 -7.84 -30.11
C ALA A 126 15.55 -7.20 -30.42
N SER A 127 15.43 -6.54 -31.56
CA SER A 127 14.16 -6.00 -32.00
C SER A 127 13.16 -7.15 -31.98
N LYS A 128 12.10 -7.02 -31.16
CA LYS A 128 11.02 -8.00 -31.15
C LYS A 128 10.60 -8.19 -32.60
N SER A 129 10.64 -9.45 -33.06
CA SER A 129 10.20 -9.75 -34.41
C SER A 129 8.77 -9.23 -34.56
N TRP A 130 8.52 -8.47 -35.61
CA TRP A 130 7.20 -7.89 -35.90
C TRP A 130 6.24 -8.92 -36.51
N TRP A 131 6.66 -10.19 -36.50
CA TRP A 131 5.95 -11.35 -37.02
C TRP A 131 5.13 -12.01 -35.92
N THR A 132 3.96 -12.50 -36.27
CA THR A 132 3.11 -13.32 -35.41
C THR A 132 3.01 -14.74 -35.96
N VAL A 133 2.85 -15.72 -35.07
CA VAL A 133 2.63 -17.12 -35.49
C VAL A 133 1.36 -17.19 -36.35
N GLY A 134 1.48 -17.74 -37.55
CA GLY A 134 0.42 -17.78 -38.57
C GLY A 134 0.58 -16.78 -39.71
N ASP A 135 1.50 -15.80 -39.60
CA ASP A 135 1.74 -14.85 -40.69
C ASP A 135 2.31 -15.53 -41.93
N GLN A 136 1.81 -15.13 -43.10
CA GLN A 136 2.32 -15.56 -44.40
C GLN A 136 3.52 -14.69 -44.78
N VAL A 137 4.65 -15.33 -45.01
CA VAL A 137 5.92 -14.68 -45.32
C VAL A 137 6.59 -15.34 -46.52
N LEU A 138 7.43 -14.57 -47.20
CA LEU A 138 8.36 -15.06 -48.19
C LEU A 138 9.72 -15.22 -47.53
N VAL A 139 10.37 -16.36 -47.75
CA VAL A 139 11.66 -16.68 -47.15
C VAL A 139 12.69 -17.15 -48.17
N ARG A 140 13.97 -16.86 -47.91
CA ARG A 140 15.13 -17.38 -48.66
C ARG A 140 16.39 -17.35 -47.80
N ASP A 141 17.37 -18.18 -48.14
CA ASP A 141 18.63 -18.29 -47.37
C ASP A 141 19.77 -17.48 -48.01
N ALA A 142 19.90 -17.48 -49.33
CA ALA A 142 20.82 -16.65 -50.09
C ALA A 142 20.11 -15.55 -50.89
N VAL A 143 20.85 -14.52 -51.30
CA VAL A 143 20.33 -13.43 -52.14
C VAL A 143 19.96 -13.92 -53.54
N GLU A 144 20.61 -14.99 -54.01
CA GLU A 144 20.40 -15.62 -55.32
C GLU A 144 19.24 -16.63 -55.31
N ASP A 145 18.80 -17.08 -54.14
CA ASP A 145 17.70 -18.04 -54.02
C ASP A 145 16.35 -17.41 -54.39
N THR A 146 15.50 -18.22 -55.02
CA THR A 146 14.09 -17.87 -55.26
C THR A 146 13.32 -17.82 -53.94
N TRP A 147 12.48 -16.79 -53.76
CA TRP A 147 11.62 -16.67 -52.59
C TRP A 147 10.61 -17.81 -52.51
N ALA A 148 10.56 -18.50 -51.36
CA ALA A 148 9.56 -19.52 -51.06
C ALA A 148 8.47 -18.95 -50.14
N SER A 149 7.20 -19.30 -50.37
CA SER A 149 6.11 -18.99 -49.44
C SER A 149 6.15 -19.89 -48.22
N GLY A 150 5.90 -19.32 -47.05
CA GLY A 150 5.78 -20.08 -45.82
C GLY A 150 4.97 -19.36 -44.75
N THR A 151 4.60 -20.13 -43.73
CA THR A 151 3.86 -19.64 -42.56
C THR A 151 4.77 -19.55 -41.35
N VAL A 152 4.74 -18.44 -40.62
CA VAL A 152 5.50 -18.28 -39.37
C VAL A 152 4.98 -19.28 -38.34
N SER A 153 5.83 -20.20 -37.91
CA SER A 153 5.51 -21.28 -36.95
C SER A 153 5.95 -20.96 -35.52
N SER A 154 6.99 -20.14 -35.35
CA SER A 154 7.52 -19.67 -34.07
C SER A 154 8.11 -18.29 -34.25
N THR A 155 8.04 -17.44 -33.23
CA THR A 155 8.55 -16.06 -33.28
C THR A 155 9.89 -15.88 -32.57
N ASP A 156 10.33 -16.85 -31.75
CA ASP A 156 11.52 -16.75 -30.88
C ASP A 156 12.33 -18.06 -30.77
N PRO A 157 13.19 -18.39 -31.75
CA PRO A 157 13.53 -17.60 -32.95
C PRO A 157 12.45 -17.67 -34.03
N VAL A 158 12.45 -16.72 -34.97
CA VAL A 158 11.50 -16.74 -36.09
C VAL A 158 11.77 -17.98 -36.95
N LYS A 159 10.85 -18.95 -36.90
CA LYS A 159 10.87 -20.15 -37.72
C LYS A 159 9.71 -20.12 -38.68
N VAL A 160 10.00 -20.37 -39.95
CA VAL A 160 8.98 -20.36 -41.00
C VAL A 160 8.88 -21.76 -41.57
N GLN A 161 7.65 -22.27 -41.61
CA GLN A 161 7.29 -23.52 -42.25
C GLN A 161 6.91 -23.21 -43.71
N VAL A 162 7.80 -23.56 -44.64
CA VAL A 162 7.49 -23.53 -46.08
C VAL A 162 6.58 -24.73 -46.40
N ASP A 163 5.65 -24.55 -47.33
CA ASP A 163 4.61 -25.55 -47.64
C ASP A 163 5.20 -26.95 -47.83
N GLY A 164 4.88 -27.87 -46.91
CA GLY A 164 5.36 -29.26 -46.91
C GLY A 164 6.74 -29.52 -46.27
N GLY A 165 7.43 -28.50 -45.77
CA GLY A 165 8.74 -28.64 -45.09
C GLY A 165 8.66 -28.59 -43.56
N GLU A 166 9.78 -28.91 -42.91
CA GLU A 166 9.95 -28.69 -41.47
C GLU A 166 10.22 -27.20 -41.15
N PRO A 167 9.75 -26.71 -39.99
CA PRO A 167 9.97 -25.32 -39.58
C PRO A 167 11.45 -25.05 -39.29
N ARG A 168 12.07 -24.21 -40.12
CA ARG A 168 13.48 -23.81 -40.01
C ARG A 168 13.61 -22.29 -39.91
N ALA A 169 14.74 -21.84 -39.35
CA ALA A 169 15.09 -20.43 -39.31
C ALA A 169 15.66 -20.02 -40.67
N TRP A 170 15.23 -18.87 -41.18
CA TRP A 170 15.61 -18.36 -42.50
C TRP A 170 16.40 -17.07 -42.35
N ARG A 171 17.40 -16.86 -43.21
CA ARG A 171 18.22 -15.63 -43.16
C ARG A 171 17.47 -14.40 -43.60
N MET A 172 16.61 -14.52 -44.62
CA MET A 172 15.83 -13.41 -45.15
C MET A 172 14.35 -13.75 -45.08
N ILE A 173 13.57 -12.88 -44.43
CA ILE A 173 12.12 -12.99 -44.30
C ILE A 173 11.51 -11.67 -44.77
N GLN A 174 10.62 -11.74 -45.74
CA GLN A 174 9.87 -10.60 -46.26
C GLN A 174 8.37 -10.88 -46.09
N ALA A 175 7.59 -9.82 -45.86
CA ALA A 175 6.14 -9.99 -45.79
C ALA A 175 5.67 -10.45 -47.17
N ALA A 176 4.82 -11.47 -47.24
CA ALA A 176 4.15 -11.76 -48.49
C ALA A 176 3.29 -10.53 -48.82
N VAL A 177 3.77 -9.67 -49.74
CA VAL A 177 3.17 -8.35 -50.05
C VAL A 177 1.74 -8.48 -50.57
N GLY A 178 1.29 -9.70 -50.86
CA GLY A 178 -0.13 -10.02 -50.91
C GLY A 178 -0.73 -10.07 -49.51
N ARG A 179 -1.13 -8.92 -48.95
CA ARG A 179 -2.39 -8.89 -48.20
C ARG A 179 -3.46 -9.37 -49.17
N SER A 180 -3.65 -10.68 -49.15
CA SER A 180 -4.82 -11.38 -49.62
C SER A 180 -6.01 -10.74 -48.90
N ASN A 181 -6.54 -9.68 -49.50
CA ASN A 181 -7.98 -9.51 -49.60
C ASN A 181 -8.51 -10.71 -50.39
N ARG A 182 -8.40 -11.92 -49.83
CA ARG A 182 -9.22 -13.03 -50.26
C ARG A 182 -10.64 -12.51 -50.05
N PRO A 183 -11.46 -12.36 -51.10
CA PRO A 183 -12.83 -11.92 -50.94
C PRO A 183 -13.50 -12.98 -50.07
N VAL A 184 -13.69 -12.66 -48.79
CA VAL A 184 -14.71 -13.32 -48.00
C VAL A 184 -15.98 -13.10 -48.81
N SER A 185 -16.62 -14.20 -49.21
CA SER A 185 -17.77 -14.21 -50.11
C SER A 185 -18.70 -13.04 -49.81
N SER A 186 -19.19 -12.39 -50.87
CA SER A 186 -20.06 -11.21 -50.85
C SER A 186 -21.29 -11.33 -49.94
N ALA A 187 -21.64 -12.54 -49.48
CA ALA A 187 -22.66 -12.81 -48.46
C ALA A 187 -22.28 -12.39 -47.01
N SER A 188 -20.99 -12.18 -46.71
CA SER A 188 -20.50 -11.89 -45.36
C SER A 188 -20.26 -10.40 -45.08
N ARG A 189 -20.02 -9.59 -46.12
CA ARG A 189 -19.86 -8.13 -46.00
C ARG A 189 -21.17 -7.40 -45.66
N ALA A 190 -22.30 -7.86 -46.19
CA ALA A 190 -23.61 -7.34 -45.81
C ALA A 190 -23.92 -7.57 -44.31
N ARG A 191 -23.54 -8.73 -43.76
CA ARG A 191 -23.74 -9.03 -42.32
C ARG A 191 -22.80 -8.25 -41.39
N SER A 192 -21.62 -7.83 -41.87
CA SER A 192 -20.62 -7.14 -41.04
C SER A 192 -20.95 -5.65 -40.82
N VAL A 193 -21.61 -5.00 -41.77
CA VAL A 193 -22.02 -3.59 -41.60
C VAL A 193 -23.22 -3.51 -40.64
N ASP A 194 -24.15 -4.47 -40.73
CA ASP A 194 -25.25 -4.62 -39.77
C ASP A 194 -24.74 -5.04 -38.36
N ALA A 195 -23.69 -5.85 -38.28
CA ALA A 195 -23.07 -6.20 -37.00
C ALA A 195 -22.42 -4.99 -36.30
N SER A 196 -21.89 -4.03 -37.07
CA SER A 196 -21.27 -2.82 -36.51
C SER A 196 -22.34 -1.82 -36.04
N SER A 197 -23.43 -1.63 -36.79
CA SER A 197 -24.53 -0.76 -36.37
C SER A 197 -25.26 -1.32 -35.15
N THR A 198 -25.47 -2.64 -35.09
CA THR A 198 -26.07 -3.30 -33.93
C THR A 198 -25.17 -3.30 -32.70
N ARG A 199 -23.84 -3.36 -32.85
CA ARG A 199 -22.89 -3.18 -31.74
C ARG A 199 -22.93 -1.76 -31.18
N LEU A 200 -22.98 -0.74 -32.03
CA LEU A 200 -23.13 0.65 -31.60
C LEU A 200 -24.48 0.89 -30.90
N ALA A 201 -25.57 0.35 -31.46
CA ALA A 201 -26.89 0.42 -30.83
C ALA A 201 -26.91 -0.27 -29.45
N ARG A 202 -26.28 -1.43 -29.31
CA ARG A 202 -26.11 -2.13 -28.01
C ARG A 202 -25.25 -1.34 -27.04
N ALA A 203 -24.16 -0.72 -27.50
CA ALA A 203 -23.31 0.13 -26.66
C ALA A 203 -24.09 1.33 -26.12
N CYS A 204 -24.86 2.03 -26.97
CA CYS A 204 -25.74 3.12 -26.54
C CYS A 204 -26.81 2.66 -25.55
N GLN A 205 -27.42 1.49 -25.76
CA GLN A 205 -28.39 0.92 -24.81
C GLN A 205 -27.75 0.56 -23.45
N LEU A 206 -26.52 0.05 -23.45
CA LEU A 206 -25.79 -0.26 -22.21
C LEU A 206 -25.42 1.02 -21.45
N SER A 207 -24.98 2.07 -22.15
CA SER A 207 -24.72 3.39 -21.56
C SER A 207 -25.97 3.96 -20.90
N LYS A 208 -27.11 3.96 -21.61
CA LYS A 208 -28.40 4.43 -21.06
C LYS A 208 -28.86 3.62 -19.85
N ARG A 209 -28.61 2.31 -19.82
CA ARG A 209 -28.89 1.46 -18.65
C ARG A 209 -27.99 1.76 -17.46
N GLN A 210 -26.73 2.10 -17.70
CA GLN A 210 -25.81 2.52 -16.63
C GLN A 210 -26.25 3.83 -16.00
N GLU A 211 -26.59 4.84 -16.82
CA GLU A 211 -27.13 6.11 -16.32
C GLU A 211 -28.39 5.93 -15.47
N LEU A 212 -29.32 5.07 -15.90
CA LEU A 212 -30.53 4.77 -15.12
C LEU A 212 -30.21 4.09 -13.78
N ARG A 213 -29.18 3.23 -13.71
CA ARG A 213 -28.72 2.64 -12.44
C ARG A 213 -28.05 3.67 -11.54
N GLU A 214 -27.31 4.62 -12.09
CA GLU A 214 -26.72 5.70 -11.31
C GLU A 214 -27.79 6.65 -10.75
N VAL A 215 -28.81 6.99 -11.55
CA VAL A 215 -29.93 7.80 -11.09
C VAL A 215 -30.74 7.08 -10.01
N SER A 216 -31.00 5.78 -10.15
CA SER A 216 -31.73 5.01 -9.14
C SER A 216 -30.95 4.89 -7.82
N THR A 217 -29.64 4.65 -7.88
CA THR A 217 -28.79 4.58 -6.68
C THR A 217 -28.66 5.94 -5.99
N ARG A 218 -28.59 7.06 -6.74
CA ARG A 218 -28.66 8.41 -6.17
C ARG A 218 -29.98 8.65 -5.43
N ARG A 219 -31.12 8.27 -6.04
CA ARG A 219 -32.45 8.37 -5.41
C ARG A 219 -32.59 7.49 -4.16
N GLN A 220 -31.97 6.31 -4.15
CA GLN A 220 -31.99 5.43 -2.98
C GLN A 220 -31.15 6.01 -1.82
N LYS A 221 -29.99 6.61 -2.13
CA LYS A 221 -29.15 7.28 -1.14
C LYS A 221 -29.85 8.49 -0.52
N THR A 222 -30.57 9.29 -1.32
CA THR A 222 -31.35 10.41 -0.77
C THR A 222 -32.48 9.91 0.12
N ARG A 223 -33.24 8.89 -0.30
CA ARG A 223 -34.28 8.27 0.55
C ARG A 223 -33.74 7.73 1.88
N GLN A 224 -32.61 7.02 1.86
CA GLN A 224 -31.98 6.52 3.09
C GLN A 224 -31.50 7.66 4.00
N LYS A 225 -31.05 8.78 3.43
CA LYS A 225 -30.66 9.96 4.21
C LYS A 225 -31.88 10.58 4.90
N ASP A 226 -32.98 10.73 4.18
CA ASP A 226 -34.23 11.31 4.68
C ASP A 226 -34.88 10.42 5.76
N GLU A 227 -34.76 9.09 5.62
CA GLU A 227 -35.25 8.14 6.61
C GLU A 227 -34.42 8.17 7.90
N ARG A 228 -33.09 8.33 7.79
CA ARG A 228 -32.21 8.52 8.96
C ARG A 228 -32.51 9.82 9.70
N THR A 229 -32.83 10.90 9.00
CA THR A 229 -33.23 12.16 9.64
C THR A 229 -34.57 12.00 10.35
N ARG A 230 -35.57 11.36 9.74
CA ARG A 230 -36.86 11.06 10.40
C ARG A 230 -36.69 10.21 11.66
N HIS A 231 -35.90 9.14 11.60
CA HIS A 231 -35.68 8.29 12.78
C HIS A 231 -34.97 9.04 13.92
N ARG A 232 -34.07 9.98 13.60
CA ARG A 232 -33.43 10.85 14.61
C ARG A 232 -34.43 11.79 15.26
N GLU A 233 -35.32 12.39 14.47
CA GLU A 233 -36.37 13.28 14.96
C GLU A 233 -37.40 12.53 15.82
N GLU A 234 -37.85 11.34 15.39
CA GLU A 234 -38.74 10.48 16.17
C GLU A 234 -38.09 10.02 17.49
N SER A 235 -36.81 9.66 17.48
CA SER A 235 -36.09 9.28 18.69
C SER A 235 -35.97 10.47 19.65
N ALA A 236 -35.69 11.67 19.13
CA ALA A 236 -35.64 12.88 19.92
C ALA A 236 -37.03 13.24 20.51
N ALA A 237 -38.11 13.02 19.76
CA ALA A 237 -39.47 13.22 20.25
C ALA A 237 -39.86 12.23 21.35
N ARG A 238 -39.51 10.94 21.22
CA ARG A 238 -39.75 9.91 22.25
C ARG A 238 -38.99 10.17 23.55
N HIS A 239 -37.80 10.79 23.48
CA HIS A 239 -37.05 11.16 24.67
C HIS A 239 -37.63 12.39 25.41
N ARG A 240 -38.48 13.19 24.75
CA ARG A 240 -39.17 14.33 25.37
C ARG A 240 -40.46 13.96 26.11
N SER A 241 -40.92 12.70 26.05
CA SER A 241 -42.24 12.28 26.57
C SER A 241 -42.21 11.21 27.68
N LEU A 242 -41.17 11.17 28.53
CA LEU A 242 -41.29 10.40 29.78
C LEU A 242 -42.23 11.14 30.73
N SER A 243 -43.44 10.60 30.91
CA SER A 243 -44.46 11.21 31.75
C SER A 243 -43.98 11.32 33.21
N PRO A 244 -44.34 12.40 33.93
CA PRO A 244 -43.98 12.58 35.34
C PRO A 244 -44.38 11.40 36.24
N GLY A 245 -45.46 10.69 35.89
CA GLY A 245 -45.92 9.49 36.61
C GLY A 245 -44.90 8.34 36.59
N ARG A 246 -44.26 8.06 35.45
CA ARG A 246 -43.26 6.98 35.33
C ARG A 246 -41.98 7.28 36.11
N LEU A 247 -41.61 8.57 36.21
CA LEU A 247 -40.49 9.00 37.06
C LEU A 247 -40.82 8.83 38.54
N LYS A 248 -42.07 9.05 38.94
CA LYS A 248 -42.55 8.84 40.31
C LYS A 248 -42.54 7.35 40.68
N GLU A 249 -43.04 6.47 39.81
CA GLU A 249 -43.00 5.01 40.02
C GLU A 249 -41.58 4.45 40.19
N LEU A 250 -40.62 4.94 39.39
CA LEU A 250 -39.21 4.56 39.51
C LEU A 250 -38.58 5.09 40.81
N ALA A 251 -38.95 6.30 41.24
CA ALA A 251 -38.48 6.88 42.49
C ALA A 251 -39.04 6.11 43.71
N ASP A 252 -40.31 5.73 43.68
CA ASP A 252 -40.96 4.98 44.75
C ASP A 252 -40.43 3.53 44.83
N SER A 253 -40.15 2.91 43.68
CA SER A 253 -39.51 1.58 43.63
C SER A 253 -38.12 1.58 44.27
N ALA A 254 -37.30 2.62 44.04
CA ALA A 254 -36.00 2.71 44.71
C ALA A 254 -36.10 3.09 46.20
N LYS A 255 -37.10 3.88 46.60
CA LYS A 255 -37.36 4.13 48.03
C LYS A 255 -37.66 2.82 48.77
N ASN A 256 -38.44 1.93 48.15
CA ASN A 256 -38.72 0.61 48.73
C ASN A 256 -37.47 -0.28 48.78
N LEU A 257 -36.61 -0.23 47.75
CA LEU A 257 -35.32 -0.92 47.76
C LEU A 257 -34.38 -0.42 48.87
N MET A 258 -34.41 0.87 49.20
CA MET A 258 -33.61 1.45 50.29
C MET A 258 -34.10 1.08 51.69
N LYS A 259 -35.37 0.66 51.85
CA LYS A 259 -35.91 0.21 53.13
C LYS A 259 -35.36 -1.16 53.56
N SER A 260 -34.76 -1.97 52.68
CA SER A 260 -34.19 -3.27 53.05
C SER A 260 -32.67 -3.27 53.28
N THR A 261 -31.96 -2.18 52.98
CA THR A 261 -30.49 -2.09 53.11
C THR A 261 -30.04 -1.54 54.48
N LYS A 262 -28.90 -2.02 55.01
CA LYS A 262 -28.30 -1.58 56.30
C LYS A 262 -27.99 -0.06 56.30
N ASP A 263 -27.98 0.56 57.49
CA ASP A 263 -27.96 2.03 57.65
C ASP A 263 -26.75 2.75 57.04
N GLU A 264 -25.59 2.10 56.96
CA GLU A 264 -24.39 2.66 56.31
C GLU A 264 -24.51 2.76 54.78
N GLN A 265 -25.30 1.88 54.15
CA GLN A 265 -25.57 1.95 52.71
C GLN A 265 -26.66 2.99 52.41
N ARG A 266 -27.59 3.19 53.35
CA ARG A 266 -28.62 4.22 53.27
C ARG A 266 -28.03 5.64 53.33
N SER A 267 -27.01 5.88 54.14
CA SER A 267 -26.37 7.21 54.25
C SER A 267 -25.66 7.62 52.95
N PHE A 268 -24.92 6.70 52.31
CA PHE A 268 -24.26 6.95 51.02
C PHE A 268 -25.25 7.24 49.89
N PHE A 269 -26.36 6.48 49.82
CA PHE A 269 -27.40 6.73 48.83
C PHE A 269 -28.15 8.04 49.07
N ARG A 270 -28.46 8.38 50.33
CA ARG A 270 -29.06 9.68 50.68
C ARG A 270 -28.15 10.83 50.27
N GLN A 271 -26.85 10.73 50.56
CA GLN A 271 -25.88 11.76 50.18
C GLN A 271 -25.80 11.94 48.66
N LYS A 272 -25.75 10.84 47.88
CA LYS A 272 -25.75 10.92 46.40
C LYS A 272 -27.07 11.41 45.80
N LEU A 273 -28.20 11.24 46.49
CA LEU A 273 -29.49 11.80 46.07
C LEU A 273 -29.60 13.29 46.42
N GLU A 274 -29.06 13.72 47.56
CA GLU A 274 -29.00 15.13 47.94
C GLU A 274 -28.01 15.92 47.05
N ASP A 275 -26.83 15.37 46.75
CA ASP A 275 -25.87 15.94 45.78
C ASP A 275 -26.54 16.26 44.42
N VAL A 276 -27.54 15.47 44.02
CA VAL A 276 -28.24 15.64 42.73
C VAL A 276 -29.42 16.60 42.84
N LYS A 277 -29.97 16.82 44.04
CA LYS A 277 -30.96 17.88 44.30
C LYS A 277 -30.29 19.25 44.36
N GLU A 278 -29.12 19.36 44.98
CA GLU A 278 -28.36 20.62 45.06
C GLU A 278 -27.90 21.12 43.67
N ASP A 279 -27.69 20.20 42.73
CA ASP A 279 -27.33 20.47 41.33
C ASP A 279 -28.42 21.22 40.52
N GLY A 280 -29.63 21.41 41.07
CA GLY A 280 -30.75 22.13 40.45
C GLY A 280 -31.30 21.51 39.15
N LYS A 281 -30.78 20.34 38.74
CA LYS A 281 -31.12 19.68 37.48
C LYS A 281 -32.13 18.56 37.73
N PRO A 282 -33.18 18.42 36.91
CA PRO A 282 -34.19 17.39 37.09
C PRO A 282 -33.56 15.99 37.04
N LEU A 283 -34.00 15.13 37.96
CA LEU A 283 -33.53 13.75 38.07
C LEU A 283 -34.00 12.94 36.85
N THR A 284 -33.16 12.85 35.82
CA THR A 284 -33.46 12.03 34.64
C THR A 284 -33.24 10.54 34.94
N ALA A 285 -34.00 9.66 34.27
CA ALA A 285 -33.88 8.21 34.41
C ALA A 285 -32.43 7.70 34.17
N SER A 286 -31.68 8.38 33.30
CA SER A 286 -30.26 8.10 33.04
C SER A 286 -29.35 8.42 34.24
N ARG A 287 -29.60 9.54 34.94
CA ARG A 287 -28.84 9.90 36.16
C ARG A 287 -29.14 8.94 37.30
N PHE A 288 -30.41 8.59 37.50
CA PHE A 288 -30.82 7.65 38.53
C PHE A 288 -30.22 6.24 38.33
N LYS A 289 -30.23 5.75 37.08
CA LYS A 289 -29.61 4.47 36.72
C LYS A 289 -28.11 4.43 37.04
N LYS A 290 -27.39 5.54 36.83
CA LYS A 290 -25.96 5.64 37.19
C LYS A 290 -25.72 5.56 38.70
N ILE A 291 -26.62 6.11 39.53
CA ILE A 291 -26.51 6.07 41.00
C ILE A 291 -26.69 4.63 41.50
N LEU A 292 -27.71 3.92 41.00
CA LEU A 292 -27.97 2.52 41.33
C LEU A 292 -26.80 1.59 40.96
N ILE A 293 -26.27 1.74 39.74
CA ILE A 293 -25.10 0.97 39.28
C ILE A 293 -23.87 1.28 40.16
N GLY A 294 -23.64 2.56 40.46
CA GLY A 294 -22.51 2.97 41.30
C GLY A 294 -22.56 2.37 42.71
N ALA A 295 -23.75 2.26 43.29
CA ALA A 295 -23.90 1.67 44.61
C ALA A 295 -23.76 0.14 44.60
N ALA A 296 -24.33 -0.55 43.61
CA ALA A 296 -24.16 -2.01 43.47
C ALA A 296 -22.66 -2.38 43.34
N VAL A 297 -21.91 -1.62 42.55
CA VAL A 297 -20.45 -1.77 42.41
C VAL A 297 -19.72 -1.49 43.74
N LYS A 298 -20.16 -0.50 44.51
CA LYS A 298 -19.53 -0.15 45.79
C LYS A 298 -19.77 -1.21 46.87
N ILE A 299 -20.97 -1.79 46.92
CA ILE A 299 -21.31 -2.91 47.81
C ILE A 299 -20.47 -4.15 47.49
N ALA A 300 -20.30 -4.46 46.19
CA ALA A 300 -19.46 -5.57 45.74
C ALA A 300 -17.97 -5.35 46.06
N THR A 301 -17.50 -4.10 46.07
CA THR A 301 -16.07 -3.78 46.26
C THR A 301 -15.68 -3.48 47.70
N SER A 302 -16.57 -2.99 48.56
CA SER A 302 -16.25 -2.72 49.97
C SER A 302 -16.11 -4.01 50.79
N ARG A 303 -16.83 -5.09 50.43
CA ARG A 303 -16.68 -6.40 51.08
C ARG A 303 -15.37 -7.11 50.72
N GLY A 304 -14.83 -6.89 49.53
CA GLY A 304 -13.55 -7.49 49.10
C GLY A 304 -12.30 -6.76 49.61
N ALA A 305 -12.42 -5.60 50.25
CA ALA A 305 -11.28 -4.79 50.70
C ALA A 305 -11.01 -4.87 52.22
N ALA A 306 -11.98 -5.32 53.03
CA ALA A 306 -11.86 -5.33 54.49
C ALA A 306 -11.25 -6.62 55.06
N GLN A 307 -11.24 -7.71 54.31
CA GLN A 307 -10.61 -8.96 54.72
C GLN A 307 -9.86 -9.51 53.50
N GLY A 308 -8.55 -9.71 53.64
CA GLY A 308 -7.69 -10.25 52.59
C GLY A 308 -7.97 -11.73 52.32
N VAL A 309 -9.15 -12.03 51.80
CA VAL A 309 -9.63 -13.39 51.51
C VAL A 309 -9.33 -13.73 50.05
N GLN A 310 -8.76 -14.91 49.84
CA GLN A 310 -8.49 -15.46 48.50
C GLN A 310 -9.81 -15.71 47.73
N PRO A 311 -9.79 -15.68 46.38
CA PRO A 311 -10.97 -15.94 45.57
C PRO A 311 -11.33 -17.44 45.68
N GLY A 312 -12.21 -17.77 46.64
CA GLY A 312 -12.66 -19.14 46.87
C GLY A 312 -13.58 -19.36 48.07
N GLU A 313 -14.08 -18.32 48.76
CA GLU A 313 -15.02 -18.52 49.85
C GLU A 313 -16.49 -18.67 49.37
N PRO A 314 -17.27 -19.59 49.98
CA PRO A 314 -18.65 -19.92 49.59
C PRO A 314 -19.66 -18.78 49.78
N GLU A 315 -19.34 -17.74 50.56
CA GLU A 315 -20.31 -16.69 50.92
C GLU A 315 -20.58 -15.66 49.79
N GLN A 316 -19.65 -15.48 48.84
CA GLN A 316 -19.91 -14.61 47.66
C GLN A 316 -20.79 -15.30 46.61
N SER A 317 -20.70 -16.63 46.54
CA SER A 317 -21.65 -17.47 45.80
C SER A 317 -23.04 -17.38 46.42
N GLU A 318 -23.14 -17.40 47.76
CA GLU A 318 -24.43 -17.39 48.45
C GLU A 318 -25.28 -16.12 48.20
N ALA A 319 -24.66 -14.95 48.03
CA ALA A 319 -25.40 -13.72 47.72
C ALA A 319 -25.90 -13.65 46.25
N LEU A 320 -25.22 -14.32 45.31
CA LEU A 320 -25.60 -14.36 43.90
C LEU A 320 -26.50 -15.56 43.58
N SER A 321 -26.42 -16.63 44.37
CA SER A 321 -27.33 -17.78 44.30
C SER A 321 -28.76 -17.40 44.70
N LEU A 322 -28.92 -16.38 45.56
CA LEU A 322 -30.21 -15.77 45.91
C LEU A 322 -30.88 -15.01 44.75
N LEU A 323 -30.14 -14.65 43.69
CA LEU A 323 -30.73 -14.00 42.52
C LEU A 323 -31.37 -15.03 41.59
N THR A 324 -32.63 -14.81 41.24
CA THR A 324 -33.31 -15.62 40.24
C THR A 324 -32.60 -15.51 38.88
N VAL A 325 -32.73 -16.53 38.04
CA VAL A 325 -32.16 -16.52 36.68
C VAL A 325 -32.62 -15.28 35.89
N LYS A 326 -33.87 -14.84 36.08
CA LYS A 326 -34.41 -13.63 35.44
C LYS A 326 -33.72 -12.35 35.94
N GLU A 327 -33.41 -12.25 37.22
CA GLU A 327 -32.69 -11.10 37.78
C GLU A 327 -31.24 -11.07 37.30
N ARG A 328 -30.56 -12.23 37.25
CA ARG A 328 -29.21 -12.34 36.66
C ARG A 328 -29.20 -11.92 35.20
N GLN A 329 -30.16 -12.39 34.41
CA GLN A 329 -30.32 -11.99 33.01
C GLN A 329 -30.66 -10.49 32.85
N ALA A 330 -31.46 -9.93 33.74
CA ALA A 330 -31.79 -8.50 33.74
C ALA A 330 -30.55 -7.64 34.05
N ILE A 331 -29.76 -8.02 35.06
CA ILE A 331 -28.49 -7.37 35.40
C ILE A 331 -27.52 -7.46 34.22
N LEU A 332 -27.36 -8.63 33.61
CA LEU A 332 -26.50 -8.81 32.42
C LEU A 332 -26.97 -8.00 31.22
N LYS A 333 -28.28 -7.94 30.98
CA LYS A 333 -28.87 -7.12 29.92
C LYS A 333 -28.63 -5.63 30.17
N ASP A 334 -28.73 -5.19 31.41
CA ASP A 334 -28.49 -3.81 31.81
C ASP A 334 -27.01 -3.41 31.75
N LEU A 335 -26.12 -4.35 32.04
CA LEU A 335 -24.66 -4.21 31.89
C LEU A 335 -24.18 -4.41 30.44
N ARG A 336 -25.11 -4.59 29.49
CA ARG A 336 -24.85 -4.79 28.06
C ARG A 336 -23.97 -6.02 27.76
N HIS A 337 -24.15 -7.10 28.50
CA HIS A 337 -23.54 -8.39 28.16
C HIS A 337 -23.96 -8.81 26.74
N PRO A 338 -23.04 -9.29 25.88
CA PRO A 338 -23.36 -9.59 24.48
C PRO A 338 -24.40 -10.71 24.32
N LEU A 339 -24.46 -11.63 25.28
CA LEU A 339 -25.43 -12.73 25.31
C LEU A 339 -25.98 -12.90 26.73
N PRO A 340 -26.93 -12.08 27.18
CA PRO A 340 -27.38 -12.07 28.56
C PRO A 340 -28.19 -13.32 28.94
N HIS A 341 -28.74 -14.02 27.95
CA HIS A 341 -29.57 -15.21 28.10
C HIS A 341 -28.74 -16.49 28.30
N THR A 342 -27.53 -16.55 27.75
CA THR A 342 -26.64 -17.72 27.88
C THR A 342 -25.77 -17.67 29.12
N ALA A 343 -25.42 -16.48 29.61
CA ALA A 343 -24.63 -16.28 30.83
C ALA A 343 -25.45 -16.37 32.14
N ALA A 344 -26.50 -17.20 32.15
CA ALA A 344 -27.43 -17.32 33.27
C ALA A 344 -26.88 -18.11 34.46
N THR A 345 -25.83 -18.89 34.25
CA THR A 345 -25.17 -19.65 35.32
C THR A 345 -24.35 -18.73 36.21
N GLU A 346 -24.28 -19.06 37.50
CA GLU A 346 -23.58 -18.27 38.51
C GLU A 346 -22.10 -18.08 38.17
N ASP A 347 -21.45 -19.16 37.71
CA ASP A 347 -20.03 -19.17 37.34
C ASP A 347 -19.72 -18.27 36.14
N GLN A 348 -20.61 -18.21 35.14
CA GLN A 348 -20.43 -17.35 33.97
C GLN A 348 -20.62 -15.87 34.33
N LEU A 349 -21.58 -15.56 35.20
CA LEU A 349 -21.78 -14.22 35.73
C LEU A 349 -20.57 -13.76 36.56
N LEU A 350 -20.07 -14.62 37.46
CA LEU A 350 -18.90 -14.36 38.30
C LEU A 350 -17.61 -14.22 37.47
N THR A 351 -17.43 -15.04 36.45
CA THR A 351 -16.29 -14.95 35.52
C THR A 351 -16.32 -13.65 34.73
N TRP A 352 -17.48 -13.26 34.23
CA TRP A 352 -17.61 -12.00 33.50
C TRP A 352 -17.45 -10.78 34.40
N LEU A 353 -18.07 -10.78 35.59
CA LEU A 353 -17.93 -9.70 36.57
C LEU A 353 -16.49 -9.59 37.08
N SER A 354 -15.79 -10.69 37.33
CA SER A 354 -14.38 -10.67 37.72
C SER A 354 -13.48 -10.11 36.61
N GLN A 355 -13.75 -10.42 35.34
CA GLN A 355 -13.08 -9.79 34.20
C GLN A 355 -13.35 -8.27 34.11
N GLN A 356 -14.59 -7.82 34.35
CA GLN A 356 -14.92 -6.40 34.37
C GLN A 356 -14.34 -5.67 35.59
N LEU A 357 -14.29 -6.31 36.75
CA LEU A 357 -13.70 -5.75 37.95
C LEU A 357 -12.17 -5.71 37.85
N PHE A 358 -11.57 -6.70 37.19
CA PHE A 358 -10.14 -6.70 36.85
C PHE A 358 -9.80 -5.51 35.94
N SER A 359 -10.58 -5.28 34.87
CA SER A 359 -10.38 -4.13 34.00
C SER A 359 -10.54 -2.79 34.74
N GLN A 360 -11.50 -2.70 35.68
CA GLN A 360 -11.65 -1.51 36.54
C GLN A 360 -10.55 -1.37 37.60
N ARG A 361 -10.00 -2.46 38.12
CA ARG A 361 -8.86 -2.45 39.05
C ARG A 361 -7.60 -1.97 38.35
N CYS A 362 -7.36 -2.41 37.12
CA CYS A 362 -6.31 -1.87 36.25
C CYS A 362 -6.50 -0.37 36.00
N LEU A 363 -7.73 0.09 35.76
CA LEU A 363 -8.04 1.52 35.61
C LEU A 363 -7.82 2.34 36.88
N ARG A 364 -8.02 1.78 38.08
CA ARG A 364 -7.74 2.45 39.37
C ARG A 364 -6.26 2.49 39.69
N LEU A 365 -5.54 1.40 39.44
CA LEU A 365 -4.08 1.34 39.61
C LEU A 365 -3.37 2.30 38.65
N ALA A 366 -3.88 2.46 37.43
CA ALA A 366 -3.39 3.47 36.47
C ALA A 366 -3.62 4.94 36.91
N LYS A 367 -4.48 5.17 37.92
CA LYS A 367 -4.76 6.51 38.47
C LYS A 367 -4.01 6.82 39.75
N GLN A 368 -3.25 5.87 40.31
CA GLN A 368 -2.46 6.12 41.51
C GLN A 368 -1.10 6.76 41.15
N PRO A 369 -0.70 7.84 41.85
CA PRO A 369 0.48 8.65 41.48
C PRO A 369 1.84 8.01 41.77
N GLN A 370 1.91 6.78 42.32
CA GLN A 370 3.17 6.14 42.73
C GLN A 370 3.47 4.78 42.10
N ALA A 371 2.76 4.37 41.04
CA ALA A 371 3.08 3.12 40.36
C ALA A 371 4.34 3.26 39.48
N PRO A 372 5.26 2.28 39.44
CA PRO A 372 6.50 2.37 38.66
C PRO A 372 6.20 2.50 37.17
N SER A 373 6.67 3.62 36.60
CA SER A 373 6.32 4.17 35.29
C SER A 373 6.43 3.19 34.11
N ASP A 374 7.36 2.24 34.15
CA ASP A 374 7.82 1.58 32.93
C ASP A 374 7.12 0.25 32.62
N GLU A 375 6.57 -0.43 33.62
CA GLU A 375 5.71 -1.61 33.41
C GLU A 375 4.26 -1.22 33.12
N LEU A 376 3.74 -0.15 33.75
CA LEU A 376 2.37 0.33 33.50
C LEU A 376 2.21 0.96 32.10
N LYS A 377 3.24 1.64 31.58
CA LYS A 377 3.25 2.16 30.20
C LYS A 377 3.22 1.07 29.14
N ARG A 378 3.68 -0.13 29.46
CA ARG A 378 3.60 -1.31 28.56
C ARG A 378 2.25 -2.02 28.64
N LEU A 379 1.54 -1.92 29.77
CA LEU A 379 0.31 -2.67 30.03
C LEU A 379 -0.99 -1.88 29.85
N VAL A 380 -0.99 -0.55 29.91
CA VAL A 380 -2.24 0.24 29.98
C VAL A 380 -2.51 1.04 28.71
N SER A 381 -3.05 0.32 27.73
CA SER A 381 -4.15 0.82 26.90
C SER A 381 -5.20 -0.27 26.93
N THR A 382 -6.33 -0.01 27.58
CA THR A 382 -7.48 -0.93 27.64
C THR A 382 -7.95 -1.34 26.25
N ASP A 383 -7.74 -0.48 25.27
CA ASP A 383 -8.09 -0.72 23.87
C ASP A 383 -7.13 -1.73 23.22
N ARG A 384 -5.83 -1.69 23.56
CA ARG A 384 -4.82 -2.62 23.02
C ARG A 384 -5.01 -4.06 23.49
N VAL A 385 -5.34 -4.26 24.77
CA VAL A 385 -5.64 -5.61 25.29
C VAL A 385 -6.93 -6.15 24.68
N ALA A 386 -7.97 -5.32 24.54
CA ALA A 386 -9.20 -5.70 23.87
C ALA A 386 -8.98 -6.01 22.38
N GLU A 387 -8.13 -5.26 21.68
CA GLU A 387 -7.73 -5.54 20.29
C GLU A 387 -6.97 -6.86 20.17
N LEU A 388 -6.06 -7.17 21.10
CA LEU A 388 -5.35 -8.45 21.14
C LEU A 388 -6.30 -9.65 21.32
N VAL A 389 -7.25 -9.55 22.25
CA VAL A 389 -8.22 -10.62 22.49
C VAL A 389 -9.10 -10.83 21.26
N ARG A 390 -9.54 -9.75 20.60
CA ARG A 390 -10.26 -9.84 19.32
C ARG A 390 -9.41 -10.47 18.22
N LEU A 391 -8.16 -10.04 18.06
CA LEU A 391 -7.25 -10.60 17.07
C LEU A 391 -7.07 -12.11 17.26
N ARG A 392 -6.84 -12.57 18.50
CA ARG A 392 -6.71 -13.99 18.83
C ARG A 392 -7.98 -14.76 18.50
N GLY A 393 -9.15 -14.26 18.88
CA GLY A 393 -10.43 -14.88 18.53
C GLY A 393 -10.62 -15.04 17.02
N ARG A 394 -10.30 -14.00 16.23
CA ARG A 394 -10.40 -14.05 14.77
C ARG A 394 -9.39 -14.99 14.12
N LEU A 395 -8.18 -15.08 14.66
CA LEU A 395 -7.16 -16.00 14.16
C LEU A 395 -7.58 -17.46 14.38
N GLU A 396 -8.27 -17.77 15.47
CA GLU A 396 -8.82 -19.11 15.72
C GLU A 396 -10.08 -19.36 14.86
N GLU A 397 -11.01 -18.40 14.76
CA GLU A 397 -12.18 -18.51 13.87
C GLU A 397 -11.77 -18.75 12.40
N ALA A 398 -10.74 -18.05 11.90
CA ALA A 398 -10.27 -18.23 10.54
C ALA A 398 -9.62 -19.60 10.30
N LYS A 399 -9.07 -20.23 11.35
CA LYS A 399 -8.56 -21.61 11.28
C LYS A 399 -9.70 -22.62 11.20
N GLU A 400 -10.81 -22.34 11.86
CA GLU A 400 -12.00 -23.18 11.83
C GLU A 400 -12.80 -23.02 10.52
N GLU A 401 -12.84 -21.82 9.93
CA GLU A 401 -13.61 -21.54 8.70
C GLU A 401 -12.98 -22.11 7.41
N GLU A 402 -11.65 -22.15 7.28
CA GLU A 402 -10.99 -22.47 6.00
C GLU A 402 -10.50 -23.93 5.88
N ASP A 403 -10.79 -24.82 6.84
CA ASP A 403 -10.36 -26.24 6.93
C ASP A 403 -8.84 -26.50 6.82
N HIS A 404 -8.03 -25.54 6.36
CA HIS A 404 -6.57 -25.62 6.20
C HIS A 404 -5.88 -24.26 6.49
N GLN A 405 -4.62 -24.36 6.93
CA GLN A 405 -3.59 -23.33 7.15
C GLN A 405 -3.98 -21.85 6.93
N LEU A 406 -3.84 -21.06 8.01
CA LEU A 406 -3.89 -19.59 7.96
C LEU A 406 -2.87 -19.05 6.95
N ASP A 407 -3.33 -18.58 5.79
CA ASP A 407 -2.50 -17.97 4.76
C ASP A 407 -2.54 -16.42 4.82
N ILE A 408 -1.74 -15.77 3.98
CA ILE A 408 -1.67 -14.29 3.94
C ILE A 408 -3.02 -13.69 3.52
N VAL A 409 -3.82 -14.43 2.75
CA VAL A 409 -5.13 -14.00 2.27
C VAL A 409 -6.14 -13.99 3.41
N GLY A 410 -6.16 -15.02 4.25
CA GLY A 410 -6.94 -15.08 5.48
C GLY A 410 -6.60 -13.94 6.43
N LEU A 411 -5.31 -13.69 6.66
CA LEU A 411 -4.86 -12.59 7.51
C LEU A 411 -5.25 -11.21 6.96
N GLU A 412 -5.13 -11.01 5.63
CA GLU A 412 -5.57 -9.78 4.98
C GLU A 412 -7.08 -9.59 5.08
N LYS A 413 -7.89 -10.66 4.92
CA LYS A 413 -9.35 -10.61 5.09
C LYS A 413 -9.72 -10.18 6.50
N ILE A 414 -9.05 -10.72 7.54
CA ILE A 414 -9.28 -10.32 8.94
C ILE A 414 -8.99 -8.82 9.13
N LEU A 415 -7.83 -8.35 8.66
CA LEU A 415 -7.43 -6.95 8.77
C LEU A 415 -8.31 -5.99 7.94
N LEU A 416 -8.88 -6.45 6.82
CA LEU A 416 -9.82 -5.68 6.00
C LEU A 416 -11.23 -5.65 6.60
N ARG A 417 -11.70 -6.76 7.20
CA ARG A 417 -13.02 -6.85 7.86
C ARG A 417 -13.08 -5.95 9.10
N GLU A 418 -11.97 -5.77 9.79
CA GLU A 418 -11.89 -4.93 10.99
C GLU A 418 -10.84 -3.83 10.84
N PRO A 419 -11.17 -2.67 10.22
CA PRO A 419 -10.22 -1.58 10.03
C PRO A 419 -9.72 -0.94 11.35
N LYS A 420 -10.34 -1.32 12.48
CA LYS A 420 -9.90 -0.93 13.83
C LYS A 420 -8.75 -1.78 14.35
N LEU A 421 -8.58 -3.00 13.83
CA LEU A 421 -7.43 -3.85 14.14
C LEU A 421 -6.22 -3.25 13.43
N LYS A 422 -5.50 -2.41 14.17
CA LYS A 422 -4.26 -1.82 13.68
C LYS A 422 -3.21 -2.91 13.56
N LEU A 423 -2.30 -2.76 12.59
CA LEU A 423 -1.10 -3.59 12.50
C LEU A 423 -0.33 -3.59 13.84
N GLU A 424 -0.39 -2.47 14.56
CA GLU A 424 0.16 -2.29 15.91
C GLU A 424 -0.37 -3.32 16.94
N ALA A 425 -1.59 -3.84 16.79
CA ALA A 425 -2.11 -4.87 17.68
C ALA A 425 -1.36 -6.21 17.52
N MET A 426 -0.82 -6.48 16.32
CA MET A 426 0.03 -7.65 16.08
C MET A 426 1.42 -7.52 16.72
N ALA A 427 1.83 -6.30 17.07
CA ALA A 427 3.07 -6.04 17.78
C ALA A 427 3.05 -6.61 19.21
N LEU A 428 1.85 -6.66 19.79
CA LEU A 428 1.60 -7.13 21.15
C LEU A 428 1.58 -8.67 21.27
N LEU A 429 1.65 -9.39 20.14
CA LEU A 429 1.79 -10.84 20.14
C LEU A 429 3.14 -11.25 20.70
N THR A 430 3.14 -12.35 21.46
CA THR A 430 4.38 -12.94 21.97
C THR A 430 5.27 -13.41 20.82
N VAL A 431 6.59 -13.50 21.05
CA VAL A 431 7.54 -14.01 20.05
C VAL A 431 7.16 -15.41 19.55
N LYS A 432 6.59 -16.26 20.41
CA LYS A 432 6.11 -17.60 20.03
C LYS A 432 4.91 -17.53 19.08
N GLU A 433 3.95 -16.65 19.34
CA GLU A 433 2.78 -16.46 18.47
C GLU A 433 3.18 -15.88 17.11
N ARG A 434 4.07 -14.88 17.08
CA ARG A 434 4.60 -14.33 15.83
C ARG A 434 5.31 -15.38 14.99
N LYS A 435 6.11 -16.24 15.63
CA LYS A 435 6.76 -17.38 14.97
C LYS A 435 5.75 -18.40 14.43
N LYS A 436 4.71 -18.71 15.21
CA LYS A 436 3.64 -19.62 14.79
C LYS A 436 2.90 -19.09 13.55
N ILE A 437 2.51 -17.81 13.56
CA ILE A 437 1.86 -17.16 12.41
C ILE A 437 2.77 -17.19 11.19
N LEU A 438 4.06 -16.85 11.32
CA LEU A 438 4.99 -16.88 10.18
C LEU A 438 5.19 -18.30 9.61
N ALA A 439 5.24 -19.31 10.47
CA ALA A 439 5.32 -20.71 10.05
C ALA A 439 4.04 -21.14 9.32
N GLU A 440 2.86 -20.74 9.80
CA GLU A 440 1.56 -21.00 9.14
C GLU A 440 1.49 -20.30 7.77
N LEU A 441 2.05 -19.09 7.65
CA LEU A 441 2.14 -18.35 6.39
C LEU A 441 3.17 -18.94 5.40
N GLY A 442 3.87 -20.03 5.73
CA GLY A 442 4.87 -20.67 4.87
C GLY A 442 6.16 -19.86 4.68
N HIS A 443 6.43 -18.89 5.56
CA HIS A 443 7.61 -18.04 5.45
C HIS A 443 8.63 -18.38 6.55
N PRO A 444 9.88 -18.75 6.19
CA PRO A 444 10.92 -18.98 7.18
C PRO A 444 11.18 -17.67 7.94
N PHE A 445 10.99 -17.72 9.26
CA PHE A 445 11.25 -16.60 10.16
C PHE A 445 12.69 -16.13 9.94
N PRO A 446 12.94 -14.90 9.45
CA PRO A 446 14.30 -14.41 9.34
C PRO A 446 14.92 -14.47 10.73
N ALA A 447 16.09 -15.10 10.90
CA ALA A 447 16.73 -15.18 12.21
C ALA A 447 16.97 -13.79 12.85
N ALA A 448 16.97 -12.73 12.02
CA ALA A 448 17.03 -11.33 12.42
C ALA A 448 15.70 -10.74 12.92
N ALA A 449 14.54 -11.30 12.55
CA ALA A 449 13.21 -10.76 12.87
C ALA A 449 12.75 -11.03 14.32
N SER A 450 13.68 -11.25 15.26
CA SER A 450 13.33 -11.36 16.67
C SER A 450 12.78 -10.04 17.23
N ALA A 451 13.08 -8.92 16.57
CA ALA A 451 12.55 -7.62 16.91
C ALA A 451 11.12 -7.45 16.40
N GLU A 452 10.24 -6.96 17.27
CA GLU A 452 8.84 -6.61 16.98
C GLU A 452 8.68 -5.74 15.72
N LYS A 453 9.60 -4.79 15.54
CA LYS A 453 9.61 -3.86 14.40
C LYS A 453 9.78 -4.58 13.06
N ASP A 454 10.71 -5.53 13.00
CA ASP A 454 11.01 -6.26 11.77
C ASP A 454 9.84 -7.14 11.32
N PHE A 455 9.12 -7.73 12.28
CA PHE A 455 7.90 -8.49 12.01
C PHE A 455 6.79 -7.60 11.41
N LEU A 456 6.55 -6.43 12.00
CA LEU A 456 5.53 -5.50 11.51
C LEU A 456 5.88 -4.94 10.13
N GLU A 457 7.12 -4.53 9.91
CA GLU A 457 7.57 -4.02 8.60
C GLU A 457 7.44 -5.11 7.53
N TRP A 458 7.82 -6.35 7.86
CA TRP A 458 7.63 -7.48 6.96
C TRP A 458 6.15 -7.71 6.63
N LEU A 459 5.28 -7.76 7.65
CA LEU A 459 3.85 -8.00 7.47
C LEU A 459 3.21 -6.89 6.62
N GLN A 460 3.55 -5.64 6.92
CA GLN A 460 3.07 -4.48 6.17
C GLN A 460 3.52 -4.54 4.71
N LYS A 461 4.78 -4.91 4.46
CA LYS A 461 5.30 -5.11 3.11
C LYS A 461 4.57 -6.20 2.35
N GLN A 462 4.29 -7.34 2.97
CA GLN A 462 3.55 -8.44 2.31
C GLN A 462 2.10 -8.05 1.97
N ILE A 463 1.40 -7.41 2.91
CA ILE A 463 0.04 -6.89 2.67
C ILE A 463 0.05 -5.86 1.53
N SER A 464 1.07 -5.00 1.50
CA SER A 464 1.18 -3.95 0.46
C SER A 464 1.49 -4.55 -0.92
N LEU A 465 2.37 -5.55 -0.98
CA LEU A 465 2.67 -6.30 -2.20
C LEU A 465 1.41 -7.00 -2.75
N ARG A 466 0.66 -7.70 -1.89
CA ARG A 466 -0.60 -8.36 -2.28
C ARG A 466 -1.67 -7.37 -2.75
N ARG A 467 -1.81 -6.23 -2.08
CA ARG A 467 -2.71 -5.15 -2.53
C ARG A 467 -2.28 -4.61 -3.88
N ALA A 468 -0.98 -4.40 -4.10
CA ALA A 468 -0.46 -3.98 -5.39
C ALA A 468 -0.69 -5.02 -6.50
N GLU A 469 -0.58 -6.32 -6.18
CA GLU A 469 -0.91 -7.40 -7.11
C GLU A 469 -2.39 -7.44 -7.47
N ARG A 470 -3.31 -7.26 -6.50
CA ARG A 470 -4.75 -7.17 -6.76
C ARG A 470 -5.16 -5.91 -7.52
N MET A 471 -4.50 -4.79 -7.23
CA MET A 471 -4.73 -3.52 -7.91
C MET A 471 -4.04 -3.45 -9.27
N ARG A 472 -3.21 -4.44 -9.62
CA ARG A 472 -2.61 -4.52 -10.95
C ARG A 472 -3.75 -4.76 -11.93
N PRO A 473 -4.05 -3.80 -12.83
CA PRO A 473 -5.10 -3.98 -13.80
C PRO A 473 -4.80 -5.25 -14.59
N SER A 474 -5.83 -6.09 -14.76
CA SER A 474 -5.70 -7.28 -15.58
C SER A 474 -5.18 -6.93 -16.96
N GLN A 475 -4.50 -7.86 -17.63
CA GLN A 475 -3.95 -7.60 -18.98
C GLN A 475 -5.04 -7.09 -19.94
N ARG A 476 -6.27 -7.58 -19.81
CA ARG A 476 -7.43 -7.08 -20.56
C ARG A 476 -7.82 -5.63 -20.22
N GLN A 477 -7.69 -5.21 -18.97
CA GLN A 477 -7.91 -3.82 -18.57
C GLN A 477 -6.79 -2.91 -19.07
N LEU A 478 -5.53 -3.39 -19.10
CA LEU A 478 -4.42 -2.66 -19.71
C LEU A 478 -4.62 -2.49 -21.21
N GLU A 479 -5.00 -3.55 -21.93
CA GLU A 479 -5.33 -3.50 -23.35
C GLU A 479 -6.52 -2.57 -23.65
N ALA A 480 -7.55 -2.59 -22.80
CA ALA A 480 -8.70 -1.69 -22.92
C ALA A 480 -8.32 -0.22 -22.66
N LEU A 481 -7.48 0.04 -21.66
CA LEU A 481 -6.95 1.38 -21.37
C LEU A 481 -6.03 1.88 -22.48
N GLU A 482 -5.20 1.02 -23.07
CA GLU A 482 -4.41 1.36 -24.26
C GLU A 482 -5.31 1.61 -25.47
N GLY A 483 -6.37 0.84 -25.65
CA GLY A 483 -7.41 1.08 -26.66
C GLY A 483 -8.06 2.45 -26.50
N LEU A 484 -8.47 2.80 -25.28
CA LEU A 484 -9.05 4.11 -24.94
C LEU A 484 -8.06 5.26 -25.18
N LYS A 485 -6.78 5.09 -24.83
CA LYS A 485 -5.74 6.09 -25.13
C LYS A 485 -5.53 6.27 -26.63
N ARG A 486 -5.62 5.18 -27.41
CA ARG A 486 -5.54 5.25 -28.88
C ARG A 486 -6.75 6.00 -29.46
N THR A 487 -7.97 5.74 -28.97
CA THR A 487 -9.18 6.43 -29.44
C THR A 487 -9.17 7.91 -29.07
N GLU A 488 -8.79 8.25 -27.83
CA GLU A 488 -8.66 9.64 -27.39
C GLU A 488 -7.63 10.40 -28.22
N LYS A 489 -6.48 9.77 -28.51
CA LYS A 489 -5.47 10.35 -29.40
C LYS A 489 -6.01 10.57 -30.82
N THR A 490 -6.75 9.62 -31.37
CA THR A 490 -7.34 9.76 -32.72
C THR A 490 -8.41 10.86 -32.78
N GLU A 491 -9.23 10.99 -31.74
CA GLU A 491 -10.26 12.04 -31.64
C GLU A 491 -9.64 13.43 -31.50
N LYS A 492 -8.63 13.59 -30.64
CA LYS A 492 -7.86 14.83 -30.52
C LYS A 492 -7.20 15.21 -31.84
N MET A 493 -6.67 14.24 -32.59
CA MET A 493 -6.08 14.49 -33.90
C MET A 493 -7.12 14.88 -34.96
N ALA A 494 -8.29 14.25 -34.97
CA ALA A 494 -9.38 14.64 -35.86
C ALA A 494 -9.85 16.07 -35.56
N LEU A 495 -9.99 16.43 -34.27
CA LEU A 495 -10.35 17.77 -33.83
C LEU A 495 -9.28 18.81 -34.19
N LEU A 496 -8.00 18.46 -34.04
CA LEU A 496 -6.88 19.34 -34.43
C LEU A 496 -6.93 19.66 -35.93
N ARG A 497 -7.11 18.65 -36.78
CA ARG A 497 -7.22 18.85 -38.24
C ARG A 497 -8.39 19.74 -38.58
N ALA A 498 -9.58 19.45 -38.04
CA ALA A 498 -10.77 20.26 -38.27
C ALA A 498 -10.55 21.73 -37.89
N LYS A 499 -9.94 22.00 -36.73
CA LYS A 499 -9.65 23.37 -36.28
C LYS A 499 -8.59 24.07 -37.12
N LEU A 500 -7.55 23.36 -37.54
CA LEU A 500 -6.53 23.92 -38.44
C LEU A 500 -7.13 24.26 -39.81
N ASP A 501 -8.01 23.41 -40.33
CA ASP A 501 -8.70 23.64 -41.59
C ASP A 501 -9.66 24.83 -41.49
N THR A 502 -10.47 24.93 -40.42
CA THR A 502 -11.33 26.11 -40.17
C THR A 502 -10.52 27.39 -40.06
N ALA A 503 -9.46 27.40 -39.24
CA ALA A 503 -8.62 28.58 -39.07
C ALA A 503 -7.94 29.01 -40.38
N ARG A 504 -7.62 28.05 -41.27
CA ARG A 504 -7.02 28.32 -42.57
C ARG A 504 -8.02 28.90 -43.58
N VAL A 505 -9.30 28.55 -43.47
CA VAL A 505 -10.35 29.17 -44.27
C VAL A 505 -10.62 30.60 -43.79
N ASP A 506 -10.58 30.82 -42.48
CA ASP A 506 -10.85 32.13 -41.87
C ASP A 506 -9.69 33.14 -42.05
N GLN A 507 -8.46 32.66 -42.23
CA GLN A 507 -7.29 33.50 -42.46
C GLN A 507 -6.80 33.34 -43.91
N GLU A 508 -6.87 34.41 -44.71
CA GLU A 508 -6.27 34.46 -46.06
C GLU A 508 -4.72 34.36 -46.07
N SER A 509 -4.11 34.09 -44.92
CA SER A 509 -2.66 34.08 -44.68
C SER A 509 -2.26 32.85 -43.84
N PRO A 510 -0.98 32.43 -43.87
CA PRO A 510 -0.51 31.34 -43.02
C PRO A 510 -0.81 31.62 -41.55
N LEU A 511 -1.21 30.57 -40.82
CA LEU A 511 -1.60 30.67 -39.42
C LEU A 511 -0.42 31.17 -38.60
N THR A 512 -0.64 32.22 -37.82
CA THR A 512 0.37 32.68 -36.85
C THR A 512 0.62 31.63 -35.77
N ALA A 513 1.83 31.62 -35.20
CA ALA A 513 2.22 30.65 -34.18
C ALA A 513 1.27 30.66 -32.97
N ALA A 514 0.75 31.83 -32.57
CA ALA A 514 -0.25 31.92 -31.51
C ALA A 514 -1.58 31.29 -31.84
N VAL A 515 -2.06 31.39 -33.09
CA VAL A 515 -3.31 30.74 -33.50
C VAL A 515 -3.15 29.23 -33.38
N VAL A 516 -2.03 28.69 -33.86
CA VAL A 516 -1.70 27.27 -33.70
C VAL A 516 -1.53 26.89 -32.22
N GLY A 517 -0.87 27.73 -31.42
CA GLY A 517 -0.71 27.51 -29.98
C GLY A 517 -2.05 27.47 -29.22
N ASN A 518 -2.99 28.35 -29.58
CA ASN A 518 -4.34 28.36 -29.03
C ASN A 518 -5.11 27.11 -29.44
N ILE A 519 -5.07 26.72 -30.72
CA ILE A 519 -5.71 25.49 -31.21
C ILE A 519 -5.16 24.26 -30.48
N LEU A 520 -3.84 24.14 -30.31
CA LEU A 520 -3.22 23.03 -29.57
C LEU A 520 -3.69 22.98 -28.11
N THR A 521 -3.78 24.15 -27.47
CA THR A 521 -4.28 24.28 -26.09
C THR A 521 -5.75 23.89 -25.99
N GLU A 522 -6.59 24.33 -26.93
CA GLU A 522 -8.03 24.00 -26.97
C GLU A 522 -8.30 22.52 -27.23
N VAL A 523 -7.44 21.84 -28.00
CA VAL A 523 -7.53 20.39 -28.24
C VAL A 523 -6.98 19.60 -27.04
N GLY A 524 -6.31 20.26 -26.10
CA GLY A 524 -5.66 19.62 -24.96
C GLY A 524 -4.46 18.76 -25.37
N LEU A 525 -3.73 19.19 -26.41
CA LEU A 525 -2.46 18.59 -26.82
C LEU A 525 -1.31 19.39 -26.22
N GLU A 526 -0.61 18.77 -25.28
CA GLU A 526 0.62 19.34 -24.72
C GLU A 526 1.75 19.35 -25.77
N LEU A 527 2.69 20.30 -25.64
CA LEU A 527 3.87 20.39 -26.51
C LEU A 527 4.73 19.11 -26.49
N ASP A 528 4.69 18.34 -25.39
CA ASP A 528 5.37 17.06 -25.29
C ASP A 528 4.65 15.95 -26.07
N ALA A 529 3.31 16.03 -26.20
CA ALA A 529 2.53 15.08 -26.99
C ALA A 529 2.85 15.17 -28.50
N LEU A 530 3.37 16.31 -28.98
CA LEU A 530 3.79 16.52 -30.37
C LEU A 530 4.87 15.52 -30.81
N GLN A 531 5.77 15.08 -29.91
CA GLN A 531 6.80 14.09 -30.24
C GLN A 531 6.21 12.74 -30.67
N SER A 532 5.00 12.43 -30.20
CA SER A 532 4.32 11.17 -30.50
C SER A 532 3.50 11.23 -31.80
N LEU A 533 3.44 12.39 -32.46
CA LEU A 533 2.65 12.57 -33.68
C LEU A 533 3.37 11.98 -34.89
N PRO A 534 2.64 11.34 -35.82
CA PRO A 534 3.24 10.89 -37.07
C PRO A 534 3.72 12.11 -37.86
N PHE A 535 4.82 11.93 -38.60
CA PHE A 535 5.46 12.99 -39.39
C PHE A 535 4.50 13.76 -40.31
N LYS A 536 3.51 13.08 -40.89
CA LYS A 536 2.48 13.71 -41.75
C LYS A 536 1.67 14.78 -41.02
N GLU A 537 1.37 14.59 -39.74
CA GLU A 537 0.61 15.54 -38.92
C GLU A 537 1.46 16.72 -38.49
N LEU A 538 2.71 16.44 -38.10
CA LEU A 538 3.68 17.49 -37.80
C LEU A 538 3.91 18.38 -39.02
N LYS A 539 4.01 17.78 -40.21
CA LYS A 539 4.09 18.48 -41.49
C LYS A 539 2.87 19.35 -41.76
N LEU A 540 1.67 18.88 -41.42
CA LEU A 540 0.42 19.64 -41.61
C LEU A 540 0.41 20.91 -40.74
N ILE A 541 0.77 20.79 -39.46
CA ILE A 541 0.90 21.94 -38.54
C ILE A 541 1.93 22.94 -39.09
N PHE A 542 3.09 22.45 -39.52
CA PHE A 542 4.16 23.28 -40.07
C PHE A 542 3.76 24.02 -41.35
N THR A 543 3.06 23.32 -42.25
CA THR A 543 2.56 23.89 -43.51
C THR A 543 1.49 24.93 -43.23
N ALA A 544 0.62 24.70 -42.24
CA ALA A 544 -0.39 25.66 -41.81
C ALA A 544 0.26 26.95 -41.27
N MET A 545 1.43 26.86 -40.64
CA MET A 545 2.22 28.00 -40.17
C MET A 545 3.05 28.68 -41.28
N GLY A 546 2.99 28.20 -42.53
CA GLY A 546 3.82 28.70 -43.62
C GLY A 546 5.32 28.43 -43.45
N MET A 547 5.70 27.47 -42.60
CA MET A 547 7.09 27.12 -42.36
C MET A 547 7.55 26.04 -43.35
N PHE A 548 8.76 26.18 -43.89
CA PHE A 548 9.35 25.17 -44.76
C PHE A 548 9.79 23.96 -43.94
N VAL A 549 9.43 22.77 -44.41
CA VAL A 549 9.71 21.53 -43.69
C VAL A 549 11.06 21.00 -44.17
N ALA A 550 12.10 21.25 -43.38
CA ALA A 550 13.40 20.62 -43.55
C ALA A 550 13.72 19.79 -42.29
N GLY A 551 14.05 18.51 -42.48
CA GLY A 551 14.55 17.65 -41.41
C GLY A 551 13.63 16.52 -40.98
N SER A 552 14.07 15.85 -39.91
CA SER A 552 13.40 14.73 -39.25
C SER A 552 12.18 15.19 -38.44
N ALA A 553 11.36 14.24 -37.96
CA ALA A 553 10.25 14.55 -37.06
C ALA A 553 10.71 15.27 -35.78
N ALA A 554 11.91 14.96 -35.28
CA ALA A 554 12.47 15.60 -34.10
C ALA A 554 12.78 17.08 -34.36
N ASP A 555 13.38 17.39 -35.51
CA ASP A 555 13.71 18.77 -35.90
C ASP A 555 12.46 19.64 -36.03
N ILE A 556 11.38 19.08 -36.61
CA ILE A 556 10.08 19.76 -36.72
C ILE A 556 9.51 20.08 -35.34
N VAL A 557 9.56 19.12 -34.40
CA VAL A 557 9.05 19.33 -33.03
C VAL A 557 9.87 20.37 -32.29
N GLU A 558 11.19 20.36 -32.45
CA GLU A 558 12.07 21.34 -31.81
C GLU A 558 11.84 22.75 -32.36
N GLN A 559 11.68 22.89 -33.67
CA GLN A 559 11.33 24.16 -34.29
C GLN A 559 9.94 24.66 -33.88
N LEU A 560 8.94 23.77 -33.79
CA LEU A 560 7.61 24.12 -33.25
C LEU A 560 7.71 24.61 -31.81
N ARG A 561 8.48 23.92 -30.96
CA ARG A 561 8.71 24.33 -29.57
C ARG A 561 9.33 25.71 -29.50
N HIS A 562 10.40 25.93 -30.25
CA HIS A 562 11.09 27.22 -30.28
C HIS A 562 10.16 28.34 -30.74
N LYS A 563 9.39 28.12 -31.82
CA LYS A 563 8.49 29.13 -32.37
C LYS A 563 7.30 29.45 -31.46
N LEU A 564 6.65 28.42 -30.91
CA LEU A 564 5.53 28.58 -29.96
C LEU A 564 5.98 29.22 -28.65
N TRP A 565 7.17 28.86 -28.16
CA TRP A 565 7.75 29.45 -26.95
C TRP A 565 8.15 30.91 -27.17
N SER A 566 8.82 31.21 -28.29
CA SER A 566 9.20 32.58 -28.66
C SER A 566 7.98 33.49 -28.75
N ASP A 567 6.91 33.08 -29.42
CA ASP A 567 5.69 33.89 -29.55
C ASP A 567 4.99 34.07 -28.19
N ARG A 568 5.01 33.03 -27.34
CA ARG A 568 4.46 33.12 -25.98
C ARG A 568 5.24 34.10 -25.10
N ILE A 569 6.56 34.21 -25.27
CA ILE A 569 7.39 35.18 -24.53
C ILE A 569 7.18 36.58 -25.07
N SER A 570 7.21 36.77 -26.39
CA SER A 570 7.00 38.08 -27.02
C SER A 570 5.63 38.69 -26.70
N ARG A 571 4.63 37.86 -26.37
CA ARG A 571 3.28 38.30 -25.98
C ARG A 571 3.08 38.48 -24.47
N ARG A 572 4.02 38.06 -23.63
CA ARG A 572 3.94 38.46 -22.22
C ARG A 572 4.08 39.97 -22.22
N PRO A 573 3.12 40.73 -21.66
CA PRO A 573 3.32 42.15 -21.49
C PRO A 573 4.66 42.29 -20.76
N CYS A 574 5.63 42.93 -21.42
CA CYS A 574 6.85 43.33 -20.75
C CYS A 574 6.36 44.02 -19.48
N PHE A 575 6.69 43.47 -18.31
CA PHE A 575 6.48 44.19 -17.07
C PHE A 575 7.22 45.50 -17.28
N ALA A 576 6.47 46.55 -17.61
CA ALA A 576 6.98 47.90 -17.62
C ALA A 576 7.53 48.06 -16.21
N TYR A 577 8.85 48.10 -16.12
CA TYR A 577 9.55 48.39 -14.88
C TYR A 577 9.04 49.77 -14.48
N HIS A 578 8.09 49.82 -13.55
CA HIS A 578 7.62 51.06 -12.97
C HIS A 578 8.81 51.65 -12.21
N PRO A 579 9.37 52.81 -12.60
CA PRO A 579 10.55 53.36 -11.95
C PRO A 579 10.27 53.95 -10.56
N GLU A 580 9.02 53.92 -10.07
CA GLU A 580 8.57 54.77 -8.96
C GLU A 580 8.55 54.11 -7.58
N VAL A 581 9.15 52.94 -7.38
CA VAL A 581 9.25 52.31 -6.05
C VAL A 581 10.71 52.13 -5.65
N CYS A 582 11.43 53.26 -5.54
CA CYS A 582 12.67 53.42 -4.77
C CYS A 582 12.87 54.92 -4.46
N CYS A 583 12.11 55.44 -3.50
CA CYS A 583 12.44 56.61 -2.68
C CYS A 583 11.94 56.34 -1.26
#